data_AF-A0A7V2X974-F1
#
_entry.id   AF-A0A7V2X974-F1
#
_cell.length_a   1.000
_cell.length_b   1.000
_cell.length_c   1.000
_cell.angle_alpha   90.00
_cell.angle_beta   90.00
_cell.angle_gamma   90.00
#
_symmetry.space_group_name_H-M   'P 1'
#
loop_
_entity.id
_entity.type
_entity.pdbx_description
1 polymer ?
#
loop_
_entity_poly.entity_id
_entity_poly.type
_entity_poly.pdbx_seq_one_letter_code
_entity_poly.pdbx_strand_id
1 'polypeptide(L)'
;MPIPGNLLTTAMAVMPHRDVDRALSLALSLDIPFWPQLPRVSYYEDMYVQASEHFPGIVLDLEKRTLRFSLDKFIVEYEEALNRLPQEDSWDVSETYSAVYHRFLKMDLASRPAIRGQLEGPVSFGMNVTDQEGRPLLFDDTVRPFLLEVMARRANAQLHRLKRMNSNAFLYIDEPGLQFIFSAMSGYGDRAAKEDLDRFFSLVERPRGVHLCGNPDWDFLLGLDLDILSLDAFTNGEVFSSYARSIRRFLDRGGILCWGIVPTGWEPFEKEDLTSLAARLTAAWEILRGKGIDRD
;
A
#
# COMPACT_ATOMS: atom_id res chain seq x y z
N MET A 1 13.31 -6.15 15.66
CA MET A 1 12.70 -4.94 15.05
C MET A 1 12.12 -5.36 13.71
N PRO A 2 10.89 -4.95 13.37
CA PRO A 2 10.25 -5.40 12.14
C PRO A 2 11.07 -5.03 10.90
N ILE A 3 11.59 -3.80 10.83
CA ILE A 3 12.47 -3.26 9.77
C ILE A 3 13.51 -2.33 10.40
N PRO A 4 14.73 -2.18 9.83
CA PRO A 4 15.69 -1.20 10.28
C PRO A 4 15.17 0.26 10.17
N GLY A 5 15.32 1.03 11.26
CA GLY A 5 15.05 2.49 11.29
C GLY A 5 16.21 3.30 10.69
N ASN A 6 16.55 4.45 11.30
CA ASN A 6 17.71 5.29 10.93
C ASN A 6 17.59 6.03 9.58
N LEU A 7 16.39 6.50 9.23
CA LEU A 7 16.14 7.33 8.05
C LEU A 7 16.59 6.69 6.71
N LEU A 8 16.53 5.36 6.63
CA LEU A 8 16.75 4.64 5.38
C LEU A 8 15.73 5.07 4.32
N THR A 9 16.20 5.21 3.08
CA THR A 9 15.39 5.74 1.99
C THR A 9 14.60 4.64 1.27
N THR A 10 13.35 4.97 0.93
CA THR A 10 12.50 4.25 -0.03
C THR A 10 11.60 5.27 -0.73
N ALA A 11 10.76 4.85 -1.67
CA ALA A 11 9.85 5.75 -2.38
C ALA A 11 8.52 5.07 -2.69
N MET A 12 7.57 5.85 -3.22
CA MET A 12 6.34 5.33 -3.81
C MET A 12 6.64 4.38 -4.97
N ALA A 13 5.89 3.29 -5.06
CA ALA A 13 6.12 2.26 -6.07
C ALA A 13 5.61 2.66 -7.46
N VAL A 14 4.51 3.40 -7.52
CA VAL A 14 3.92 3.86 -8.78
C VAL A 14 4.80 4.94 -9.40
N MET A 15 5.31 4.66 -10.60
CA MET A 15 6.30 5.52 -11.26
C MET A 15 5.84 5.93 -12.68
N PRO A 16 6.09 7.18 -13.10
CA PRO A 16 5.66 7.69 -14.40
C PRO A 16 6.56 7.25 -15.57
N HIS A 17 7.42 6.26 -15.34
CA HIS A 17 8.42 5.81 -16.30
C HIS A 17 7.77 4.96 -17.40
N ARG A 18 8.30 5.07 -18.61
CA ARG A 18 8.01 4.15 -19.74
C ARG A 18 9.15 3.20 -20.03
N ASP A 19 10.34 3.52 -19.51
CA ASP A 19 11.52 2.70 -19.60
C ASP A 19 11.62 1.85 -18.32
N VAL A 20 11.45 0.55 -18.49
CA VAL A 20 11.42 -0.44 -17.41
C VAL A 20 12.78 -0.51 -16.69
N ASP A 21 13.88 -0.49 -17.44
CA ASP A 21 15.23 -0.62 -16.88
C ASP A 21 15.62 0.61 -16.08
N ARG A 22 15.27 1.81 -16.58
CA ARG A 22 15.51 3.06 -15.85
C ARG A 22 14.70 3.12 -14.55
N ALA A 23 13.44 2.70 -14.58
CA ALA A 23 12.60 2.68 -13.38
C ALA A 23 13.16 1.73 -12.32
N LEU A 24 13.53 0.52 -12.74
CA LEU A 24 14.10 -0.50 -11.86
C LEU A 24 15.45 -0.08 -11.30
N SER A 25 16.32 0.54 -12.12
CA SER A 25 17.61 1.09 -11.66
C SER A 25 17.43 2.17 -10.59
N LEU A 26 16.42 3.04 -10.72
CA LEU A 26 16.14 4.07 -9.72
C LEU A 26 15.57 3.46 -8.43
N ALA A 27 14.66 2.51 -8.53
CA ALA A 27 14.13 1.81 -7.36
C ALA A 27 15.23 1.07 -6.58
N LEU A 28 16.23 0.53 -7.29
CA LEU A 28 17.39 -0.14 -6.70
C LEU A 28 18.44 0.81 -6.10
N SER A 29 18.41 2.11 -6.42
CA SER A 29 19.40 3.06 -5.89
C SER A 29 19.12 3.51 -4.47
N LEU A 30 17.92 3.23 -3.94
CA LEU A 30 17.54 3.56 -2.56
C LEU A 30 18.05 2.50 -1.56
N ASP A 31 18.10 2.86 -0.28
CA ASP A 31 18.57 1.95 0.77
C ASP A 31 17.67 0.71 0.90
N ILE A 32 16.35 0.93 0.89
CA ILE A 32 15.31 -0.09 0.90
C ILE A 32 14.67 -0.14 -0.50
N PRO A 33 15.20 -0.97 -1.40
CA PRO A 33 14.70 -1.06 -2.77
C PRO A 33 13.34 -1.74 -2.84
N PHE A 34 12.68 -1.50 -3.95
CA PHE A 34 11.35 -2.02 -4.27
C PHE A 34 11.22 -2.35 -5.75
N TRP A 35 10.15 -3.04 -6.13
CA TRP A 35 9.78 -3.26 -7.52
C TRP A 35 8.72 -2.22 -7.94
N PRO A 36 8.94 -1.42 -9.00
CA PRO A 36 8.01 -0.35 -9.36
C PRO A 36 6.74 -0.84 -10.08
N GLN A 37 5.64 -0.10 -9.95
CA GLN A 37 4.44 -0.24 -10.78
C GLN A 37 4.48 0.80 -11.90
N LEU A 38 4.32 0.37 -13.15
CA LEU A 38 4.59 1.18 -14.36
C LEU A 38 3.35 1.35 -15.26
N PRO A 39 2.28 2.02 -14.81
CA PRO A 39 1.01 2.13 -15.55
C PRO A 39 1.11 2.80 -16.93
N ARG A 40 2.23 3.51 -17.20
CA ARG A 40 2.51 4.11 -18.51
C ARG A 40 3.19 3.16 -19.50
N VAL A 41 3.67 2.01 -19.05
CA VAL A 41 4.19 0.91 -19.89
C VAL A 41 3.04 0.05 -20.38
N SER A 42 2.15 -0.36 -19.47
CA SER A 42 0.99 -1.20 -19.76
C SER A 42 -0.13 -0.92 -18.78
N TYR A 43 -1.39 -1.04 -19.19
CA TYR A 43 -2.52 -0.93 -18.25
C TYR A 43 -2.58 -2.11 -17.27
N TYR A 44 -1.94 -3.23 -17.61
CA TYR A 44 -1.73 -4.34 -16.68
C TYR A 44 -0.90 -3.95 -15.43
N GLU A 45 -0.05 -2.94 -15.56
CA GLU A 45 0.80 -2.42 -14.47
C GLU A 45 0.09 -1.37 -13.59
N ASP A 46 -1.17 -1.04 -13.90
CA ASP A 46 -1.99 -0.21 -13.04
C ASP A 46 -2.24 -0.91 -11.70
N MET A 47 -2.11 -0.18 -10.60
CA MET A 47 -2.18 -0.74 -9.24
C MET A 47 -3.48 -1.50 -8.97
N TYR A 48 -4.63 -1.01 -9.47
CA TYR A 48 -5.92 -1.68 -9.28
C TYR A 48 -6.03 -2.89 -10.20
N VAL A 49 -5.56 -2.77 -11.45
CA VAL A 49 -5.56 -3.88 -12.42
C VAL A 49 -4.69 -5.03 -11.93
N GLN A 50 -3.49 -4.73 -11.45
CA GLN A 50 -2.58 -5.71 -10.84
C GLN A 50 -3.17 -6.35 -9.59
N ALA A 51 -3.77 -5.56 -8.70
CA ALA A 51 -4.47 -6.09 -7.52
C ALA A 51 -5.73 -6.91 -7.87
N SER A 52 -6.28 -6.77 -9.08
CA SER A 52 -7.45 -7.52 -9.55
C SER A 52 -7.12 -8.88 -10.17
N GLU A 53 -5.85 -9.14 -10.52
CA GLU A 53 -5.45 -10.39 -11.17
C GLU A 53 -5.98 -11.60 -10.36
N HIS A 54 -6.47 -12.65 -11.00
CA HIS A 54 -7.02 -13.85 -10.33
C HIS A 54 -8.23 -13.65 -9.38
N PHE A 55 -8.69 -12.42 -9.14
CA PHE A 55 -9.93 -12.19 -8.39
C PHE A 55 -11.14 -12.58 -9.27
N PRO A 56 -12.08 -13.41 -8.76
CA PRO A 56 -13.24 -13.82 -9.55
C PRO A 56 -14.17 -12.65 -9.83
N GLY A 57 -14.83 -12.68 -10.98
CA GLY A 57 -15.80 -11.64 -11.36
C GLY A 57 -15.18 -10.38 -11.96
N ILE A 58 -13.87 -10.32 -12.16
CA ILE A 58 -13.21 -9.17 -12.79
C ILE A 58 -13.47 -9.12 -14.29
N VAL A 59 -13.89 -7.94 -14.76
CA VAL A 59 -14.06 -7.61 -16.18
C VAL A 59 -13.07 -6.50 -16.53
N LEU A 60 -11.97 -6.89 -17.16
CA LEU A 60 -10.90 -5.99 -17.59
C LEU A 60 -11.00 -5.73 -19.11
N ASP A 61 -11.14 -4.46 -19.49
CA ASP A 61 -11.10 -3.99 -20.87
C ASP A 61 -9.83 -3.15 -21.07
N LEU A 62 -8.84 -3.69 -21.78
CA LEU A 62 -7.55 -3.05 -22.00
C LEU A 62 -7.62 -1.91 -23.03
N GLU A 63 -8.55 -2.01 -23.98
CA GLU A 63 -8.72 -0.99 -25.03
C GLU A 63 -9.33 0.27 -24.44
N LYS A 64 -10.40 0.11 -23.65
CA LYS A 64 -11.07 1.21 -22.95
C LYS A 64 -10.40 1.59 -21.65
N ARG A 65 -9.46 0.78 -21.17
CA ARG A 65 -8.78 0.91 -19.87
C ARG A 65 -9.77 1.01 -18.72
N THR A 66 -10.67 0.03 -18.64
CA THR A 66 -11.66 -0.06 -17.56
C THR A 66 -11.53 -1.37 -16.81
N LEU A 67 -11.69 -1.28 -15.49
CA LEU A 67 -11.76 -2.40 -14.57
C LEU A 67 -13.13 -2.38 -13.88
N ARG A 68 -13.90 -3.47 -14.02
CA ARG A 68 -15.24 -3.60 -13.45
C ARG A 68 -15.42 -4.95 -12.77
N PHE A 69 -16.47 -5.06 -12.00
CA PHE A 69 -16.92 -6.30 -11.37
C PHE A 69 -18.23 -6.79 -12.00
N SER A 70 -18.38 -8.11 -12.13
CA SER A 70 -19.60 -8.78 -12.55
C SER A 70 -19.96 -9.85 -11.53
N LEU A 71 -21.10 -9.69 -10.87
CA LEU A 71 -21.62 -10.67 -9.92
C LEU A 71 -21.92 -12.02 -10.60
N ASP A 72 -22.47 -12.01 -11.82
CA ASP A 72 -22.72 -13.24 -12.58
C ASP A 72 -21.43 -14.02 -12.85
N LYS A 73 -20.37 -13.32 -13.29
CA LYS A 73 -19.05 -13.93 -13.50
C LYS A 73 -18.45 -14.40 -12.18
N PHE A 74 -18.59 -13.62 -11.11
CA PHE A 74 -18.13 -14.01 -9.78
C PHE A 74 -18.78 -15.32 -9.33
N ILE A 75 -20.09 -15.46 -9.46
CA ILE A 75 -20.83 -16.68 -9.07
C ILE A 75 -20.30 -17.90 -9.83
N VAL A 76 -20.04 -17.76 -11.14
CA VAL A 76 -19.50 -18.85 -11.97
C VAL A 76 -18.08 -19.24 -11.55
N GLU A 77 -17.25 -18.26 -11.19
CA GLU A 77 -15.82 -18.47 -10.85
C GLU A 77 -15.58 -18.75 -9.35
N TYR A 78 -16.60 -18.59 -8.52
CA TYR A 78 -16.48 -18.62 -7.06
C TYR A 78 -15.96 -19.96 -6.53
N GLU A 79 -16.50 -21.08 -7.01
CA GLU A 79 -16.09 -22.42 -6.58
C GLU A 79 -14.62 -22.71 -6.92
N GLU A 80 -14.18 -22.32 -8.12
CA GLU A 80 -12.79 -22.46 -8.53
C GLU A 80 -11.86 -21.56 -7.70
N ALA A 81 -12.28 -20.31 -7.44
CA ALA A 81 -11.52 -19.39 -6.60
C ALA A 81 -11.38 -19.91 -5.16
N LEU A 82 -12.45 -20.48 -4.58
CA LEU A 82 -12.41 -21.15 -3.27
C LEU A 82 -11.42 -22.32 -3.24
N ASN A 83 -11.41 -23.16 -4.28
CA ASN A 83 -10.49 -24.29 -4.38
C ASN A 83 -9.01 -23.85 -4.51
N ARG A 84 -8.77 -22.63 -5.04
CA ARG A 84 -7.45 -22.02 -5.13
C ARG A 84 -7.02 -21.25 -3.88
N LEU A 85 -7.92 -20.89 -2.97
CA LEU A 85 -7.56 -20.13 -1.76
C LEU A 85 -6.40 -20.72 -0.94
N PRO A 86 -6.28 -22.06 -0.76
CA PRO A 86 -5.16 -22.64 -0.02
C PRO A 86 -3.82 -22.62 -0.79
N GLN A 87 -3.84 -22.32 -2.09
CA GLN A 87 -2.70 -22.41 -2.99
C GLN A 87 -2.02 -21.05 -3.13
N GLU A 88 -0.99 -20.81 -2.33
CA GLU A 88 -0.29 -19.51 -2.26
C GLU A 88 0.16 -18.97 -3.64
N ASP A 89 0.76 -19.83 -4.46
CA ASP A 89 1.26 -19.46 -5.80
C ASP A 89 0.14 -19.01 -6.77
N SER A 90 -1.13 -19.36 -6.49
CA SER A 90 -2.27 -18.94 -7.31
C SER A 90 -2.66 -17.46 -7.14
N TRP A 91 -2.10 -16.79 -6.13
CA TRP A 91 -2.45 -15.41 -5.76
C TRP A 91 -1.34 -14.42 -6.03
N ASP A 92 -0.20 -14.88 -6.55
CA ASP A 92 0.92 -14.02 -6.87
C ASP A 92 0.66 -13.18 -8.13
N VAL A 93 1.48 -12.15 -8.33
CA VAL A 93 1.46 -11.32 -9.54
C VAL A 93 2.20 -12.06 -10.65
N SER A 94 1.60 -12.16 -11.85
CA SER A 94 2.25 -12.82 -12.99
C SER A 94 3.15 -11.88 -13.81
N GLU A 95 3.97 -12.45 -14.71
CA GLU A 95 4.79 -11.69 -15.68
C GLU A 95 3.93 -10.82 -16.63
N THR A 96 2.64 -11.14 -16.78
CA THR A 96 1.70 -10.32 -17.57
C THR A 96 1.32 -9.04 -16.83
N TYR A 97 1.13 -9.13 -15.51
CA TYR A 97 0.69 -8.01 -14.67
C TYR A 97 1.85 -7.23 -14.04
N SER A 98 3.10 -7.66 -14.24
CA SER A 98 4.27 -6.83 -13.95
C SER A 98 5.49 -7.17 -14.81
N ALA A 99 6.03 -6.16 -15.49
CA ALA A 99 7.27 -6.27 -16.25
C ALA A 99 8.53 -6.33 -15.36
N VAL A 100 8.43 -5.96 -14.07
CA VAL A 100 9.57 -5.84 -13.15
C VAL A 100 9.54 -6.83 -11.99
N TYR A 101 8.38 -7.26 -11.53
CA TYR A 101 8.28 -8.04 -10.29
C TYR A 101 9.12 -9.33 -10.35
N HIS A 102 8.94 -10.14 -11.39
CA HIS A 102 9.72 -11.39 -11.54
C HIS A 102 11.20 -11.14 -11.83
N ARG A 103 11.58 -9.99 -12.39
CA ARG A 103 12.99 -9.60 -12.54
C ARG A 103 13.59 -9.26 -11.18
N PHE A 104 12.86 -8.50 -10.36
CA PHE A 104 13.23 -8.14 -9.00
C PHE A 104 13.43 -9.39 -8.13
N LEU A 105 12.51 -10.37 -8.21
CA LEU A 105 12.60 -11.63 -7.48
C LEU A 105 13.83 -12.50 -7.81
N LYS A 106 14.50 -12.25 -8.93
CA LYS A 106 15.71 -12.98 -9.38
C LYS A 106 17.00 -12.27 -8.96
N MET A 107 16.91 -11.12 -8.27
CA MET A 107 18.07 -10.34 -7.84
C MET A 107 18.63 -10.81 -6.50
N ASP A 108 19.94 -10.60 -6.30
CA ASP A 108 20.57 -10.76 -4.98
C ASP A 108 20.45 -9.45 -4.19
N LEU A 109 19.51 -9.44 -3.23
CA LEU A 109 19.22 -8.30 -2.36
C LEU A 109 19.36 -8.65 -0.86
N ALA A 110 20.00 -9.77 -0.55
CA ALA A 110 20.15 -10.23 0.84
C ALA A 110 20.99 -9.27 1.70
N SER A 111 21.92 -8.53 1.09
CA SER A 111 22.77 -7.55 1.76
C SER A 111 22.11 -6.19 2.01
N ARG A 112 20.91 -5.94 1.42
CA ARG A 112 20.17 -4.71 1.66
C ARG A 112 19.63 -4.69 3.10
N PRO A 113 19.55 -3.52 3.76
CA PRO A 113 18.96 -3.42 5.10
C PRO A 113 17.55 -4.02 5.18
N ALA A 114 16.74 -3.77 4.15
CA ALA A 114 15.44 -4.38 3.91
C ALA A 114 15.12 -4.28 2.41
N ILE A 115 14.08 -4.98 1.97
CA ILE A 115 13.42 -4.74 0.68
C ILE A 115 11.93 -4.62 0.92
N ARG A 116 11.19 -4.03 -0.01
CA ARG A 116 9.73 -4.00 0.11
C ARG A 116 9.01 -4.35 -1.17
N GLY A 117 7.78 -4.76 -1.00
CA GLY A 117 6.77 -4.77 -2.05
C GLY A 117 5.62 -3.82 -1.72
N GLN A 118 4.55 -3.95 -2.48
CA GLN A 118 3.33 -3.18 -2.32
C GLN A 118 2.14 -3.96 -2.86
N LEU A 119 0.95 -3.64 -2.36
CA LEU A 119 -0.31 -4.14 -2.87
C LEU A 119 -1.42 -3.13 -2.56
N GLU A 120 -2.35 -2.95 -3.49
CA GLU A 120 -3.54 -2.16 -3.22
C GLU A 120 -4.39 -2.81 -2.13
N GLY A 121 -4.79 -2.00 -1.15
CA GLY A 121 -5.57 -2.47 -0.01
C GLY A 121 -7.05 -2.70 -0.32
N PRO A 122 -7.72 -3.49 0.53
CA PRO A 122 -9.11 -3.89 0.32
C PRO A 122 -10.11 -2.75 0.31
N VAL A 123 -9.92 -1.71 1.12
CA VAL A 123 -10.88 -0.60 1.15
C VAL A 123 -10.78 0.19 -0.14
N SER A 124 -9.56 0.53 -0.55
CA SER A 124 -9.32 1.31 -1.76
C SER A 124 -9.70 0.58 -3.03
N PHE A 125 -9.34 -0.71 -3.14
CA PHE A 125 -9.78 -1.55 -4.25
C PHE A 125 -11.30 -1.70 -4.28
N GLY A 126 -11.92 -2.00 -3.13
CA GLY A 126 -13.36 -2.18 -3.03
C GLY A 126 -14.14 -0.91 -3.34
N MET A 127 -13.57 0.27 -3.09
CA MET A 127 -14.15 1.57 -3.46
C MET A 127 -14.00 1.87 -4.96
N ASN A 128 -12.87 1.50 -5.57
CA ASN A 128 -12.54 1.81 -6.96
C ASN A 128 -13.25 0.89 -7.95
N VAL A 129 -13.25 -0.42 -7.66
CA VAL A 129 -13.87 -1.43 -8.52
C VAL A 129 -15.37 -1.46 -8.26
N THR A 130 -16.13 -1.29 -9.34
CA THR A 130 -17.58 -1.11 -9.30
C THR A 130 -18.28 -2.11 -10.22
N ASP A 131 -19.52 -2.44 -9.89
CA ASP A 131 -20.41 -3.25 -10.73
C ASP A 131 -20.93 -2.48 -11.96
N GLN A 132 -21.89 -3.07 -12.68
CA GLN A 132 -22.45 -2.49 -13.91
C GLN A 132 -23.28 -1.23 -13.64
N GLU A 133 -23.84 -1.12 -12.43
CA GLU A 133 -24.62 0.00 -11.93
C GLU A 133 -23.73 1.10 -11.33
N GLY A 134 -22.42 0.87 -11.27
CA GLY A 134 -21.45 1.81 -10.69
C GLY A 134 -21.39 1.76 -9.17
N ARG A 135 -21.96 0.73 -8.53
CA ARG A 135 -21.87 0.53 -7.09
C ARG A 135 -20.51 -0.09 -6.74
N PRO A 136 -19.74 0.51 -5.81
CA PRO A 136 -18.49 -0.06 -5.33
C PRO A 136 -18.66 -1.46 -4.72
N LEU A 137 -17.69 -2.34 -5.01
CA LEU A 137 -17.63 -3.71 -4.51
C LEU A 137 -17.65 -3.77 -2.97
N LEU A 138 -17.07 -2.75 -2.32
CA LEU A 138 -17.03 -2.64 -0.87
C LEU A 138 -18.43 -2.61 -0.23
N PHE A 139 -19.48 -2.20 -0.97
CA PHE A 139 -20.85 -2.21 -0.46
C PHE A 139 -21.58 -3.54 -0.64
N ASP A 140 -20.94 -4.55 -1.23
CA ASP A 140 -21.51 -5.88 -1.38
C ASP A 140 -21.10 -6.77 -0.18
N ASP A 141 -22.05 -7.03 0.72
CA ASP A 141 -21.80 -7.83 1.93
C ASP A 141 -21.48 -9.31 1.64
N THR A 142 -21.81 -9.80 0.43
CA THR A 142 -21.48 -11.17 0.00
C THR A 142 -20.05 -11.24 -0.51
N VAL A 143 -19.63 -10.26 -1.31
CA VAL A 143 -18.32 -10.26 -1.95
C VAL A 143 -17.22 -9.68 -1.05
N ARG A 144 -17.54 -8.68 -0.21
CA ARG A 144 -16.57 -8.00 0.65
C ARG A 144 -15.74 -8.95 1.53
N PRO A 145 -16.31 -9.93 2.27
CA PRO A 145 -15.49 -10.84 3.08
C PRO A 145 -14.51 -11.67 2.24
N PHE A 146 -14.90 -12.03 1.02
CA PHE A 146 -14.05 -12.77 0.09
C PHE A 146 -12.95 -11.89 -0.51
N LEU A 147 -13.25 -10.62 -0.80
CA LEU A 147 -12.26 -9.61 -1.16
C LEU A 147 -11.15 -9.50 -0.12
N LEU A 148 -11.50 -9.36 1.17
CA LEU A 148 -10.52 -9.28 2.25
C LEU A 148 -9.61 -10.52 2.30
N GLU A 149 -10.20 -11.71 2.18
CA GLU A 149 -9.45 -12.98 2.20
C GLU A 149 -8.48 -13.07 1.03
N VAL A 150 -8.94 -12.84 -0.20
CA VAL A 150 -8.08 -12.94 -1.40
C VAL A 150 -6.94 -11.93 -1.36
N MET A 151 -7.21 -10.69 -0.94
CA MET A 151 -6.17 -9.68 -0.82
C MET A 151 -5.14 -10.02 0.25
N ALA A 152 -5.56 -10.60 1.37
CA ALA A 152 -4.63 -11.07 2.40
C ALA A 152 -3.75 -12.23 1.88
N ARG A 153 -4.33 -13.16 1.12
CA ARG A 153 -3.58 -14.26 0.48
C ARG A 153 -2.53 -13.73 -0.50
N ARG A 154 -2.90 -12.74 -1.33
CA ARG A 154 -1.98 -12.08 -2.25
C ARG A 154 -0.85 -11.34 -1.53
N ALA A 155 -1.17 -10.60 -0.48
CA ALA A 155 -0.18 -9.93 0.35
C ALA A 155 0.81 -10.96 0.95
N ASN A 156 0.30 -12.05 1.53
CA ASN A 156 1.15 -13.08 2.12
C ASN A 156 2.02 -13.78 1.07
N ALA A 157 1.46 -14.15 -0.08
CA ALA A 157 2.22 -14.76 -1.18
C ALA A 157 3.41 -13.87 -1.56
N GLN A 158 3.15 -12.58 -1.86
CA GLN A 158 4.19 -11.63 -2.22
C GLN A 158 5.23 -11.47 -1.10
N LEU A 159 4.78 -11.33 0.16
CA LEU A 159 5.65 -11.18 1.32
C LEU A 159 6.56 -12.40 1.53
N HIS A 160 6.03 -13.62 1.39
CA HIS A 160 6.82 -14.84 1.53
C HIS A 160 7.89 -14.94 0.44
N ARG A 161 7.59 -14.56 -0.81
CA ARG A 161 8.60 -14.51 -1.88
C ARG A 161 9.72 -13.54 -1.54
N LEU A 162 9.37 -12.35 -1.06
CA LEU A 162 10.34 -11.33 -0.68
C LEU A 162 11.17 -11.73 0.55
N LYS A 163 10.55 -12.36 1.56
CA LYS A 163 11.23 -12.87 2.76
C LYS A 163 12.29 -13.92 2.45
N ARG A 164 12.11 -14.71 1.37
CA ARG A 164 13.14 -15.65 0.88
C ARG A 164 14.38 -14.95 0.34
N MET A 165 14.25 -13.71 -0.13
CA MET A 165 15.36 -12.90 -0.64
C MET A 165 16.03 -12.08 0.47
N ASN A 166 15.23 -11.57 1.41
CA ASN A 166 15.71 -10.71 2.49
C ASN A 166 14.81 -10.89 3.73
N SER A 167 15.39 -11.22 4.87
CA SER A 167 14.63 -11.51 6.10
C SER A 167 13.86 -10.32 6.67
N ASN A 168 14.25 -9.09 6.29
CA ASN A 168 13.60 -7.85 6.70
C ASN A 168 12.60 -7.35 5.65
N ALA A 169 12.19 -8.20 4.70
CA ALA A 169 11.18 -7.86 3.71
C ALA A 169 9.83 -7.52 4.36
N PHE A 170 9.14 -6.53 3.77
CA PHE A 170 7.79 -6.13 4.18
C PHE A 170 6.97 -5.64 2.99
N LEU A 171 5.69 -5.38 3.22
CA LEU A 171 4.79 -4.80 2.23
C LEU A 171 4.18 -3.49 2.76
N TYR A 172 3.95 -2.57 1.84
CA TYR A 172 2.93 -1.54 2.03
C TYR A 172 1.61 -2.02 1.43
N ILE A 173 0.57 -1.96 2.26
CA ILE A 173 -0.81 -1.99 1.79
C ILE A 173 -1.20 -0.55 1.49
N ASP A 174 -1.30 -0.23 0.21
CA ASP A 174 -1.62 1.11 -0.27
C ASP A 174 -3.12 1.34 -0.11
N GLU A 175 -3.52 2.31 0.71
CA GLU A 175 -4.93 2.51 1.06
C GLU A 175 -5.44 3.94 0.80
N PRO A 176 -5.21 4.55 -0.39
CA PRO A 176 -5.62 5.93 -0.68
C PRO A 176 -7.11 6.21 -0.47
N GLY A 177 -7.98 5.20 -0.59
CA GLY A 177 -9.41 5.26 -0.33
C GLY A 177 -9.80 5.52 1.13
N LEU A 178 -8.91 5.26 2.10
CA LEU A 178 -9.20 5.53 3.51
C LEU A 178 -9.38 7.02 3.82
N GLN A 179 -8.94 7.92 2.94
CA GLN A 179 -9.24 9.36 3.08
C GLN A 179 -10.74 9.66 2.99
N PHE A 180 -11.55 8.76 2.39
CA PHE A 180 -12.97 9.00 2.15
C PHE A 180 -13.90 8.38 3.21
N ILE A 181 -13.43 7.49 4.07
CA ILE A 181 -14.31 6.75 5.01
C ILE A 181 -14.96 7.65 6.08
N PHE A 182 -14.38 8.83 6.33
CA PHE A 182 -14.92 9.84 7.24
C PHE A 182 -15.86 10.84 6.54
N SER A 183 -16.05 10.72 5.22
CA SER A 183 -17.03 11.50 4.49
C SER A 183 -18.42 10.93 4.74
N ALA A 184 -19.38 11.77 5.13
CA ALA A 184 -20.78 11.37 5.28
C ALA A 184 -21.40 10.79 3.99
N MET A 185 -20.76 11.03 2.83
CA MET A 185 -21.21 10.55 1.53
C MET A 185 -20.64 9.17 1.14
N SER A 186 -19.76 8.58 1.97
CA SER A 186 -19.08 7.34 1.59
C SER A 186 -19.95 6.10 1.66
N GLY A 187 -21.04 6.07 2.45
CA GLY A 187 -21.84 4.85 2.68
C GLY A 187 -21.11 3.72 3.42
N TYR A 188 -19.78 3.85 3.61
CA TYR A 188 -18.88 2.96 4.32
C TYR A 188 -18.11 3.79 5.35
N GLY A 189 -18.56 3.69 6.60
CA GLY A 189 -18.04 4.48 7.71
C GLY A 189 -16.79 3.89 8.37
N ASP A 190 -16.19 4.69 9.23
CA ASP A 190 -15.03 4.37 10.07
C ASP A 190 -15.17 3.05 10.84
N ARG A 191 -16.33 2.75 11.42
CA ARG A 191 -16.53 1.49 12.17
C ARG A 191 -16.43 0.25 11.27
N ALA A 192 -17.05 0.29 10.09
CA ALA A 192 -16.98 -0.82 9.14
C ALA A 192 -15.56 -0.97 8.59
N ALA A 193 -14.91 0.16 8.26
CA ALA A 193 -13.51 0.19 7.87
C ALA A 193 -12.60 -0.43 8.93
N LYS A 194 -12.82 -0.12 10.21
CA LYS A 194 -12.04 -0.68 11.31
C LYS A 194 -12.20 -2.20 11.41
N GLU A 195 -13.44 -2.69 11.38
CA GLU A 195 -13.76 -4.11 11.48
C GLU A 195 -13.16 -4.92 10.32
N ASP A 196 -13.29 -4.41 9.09
CA ASP A 196 -12.75 -5.07 7.90
C ASP A 196 -11.22 -5.02 7.86
N LEU A 197 -10.59 -3.89 8.20
CA LEU A 197 -9.13 -3.79 8.26
C LEU A 197 -8.55 -4.64 9.38
N ASP A 198 -9.19 -4.73 10.55
CA ASP A 198 -8.75 -5.62 11.63
C ASP A 198 -8.79 -7.08 11.19
N ARG A 199 -9.87 -7.48 10.51
CA ARG A 199 -9.98 -8.83 9.93
C ARG A 199 -8.90 -9.05 8.88
N PHE A 200 -8.72 -8.13 7.94
CA PHE A 200 -7.70 -8.22 6.90
C PHE A 200 -6.30 -8.35 7.51
N PHE A 201 -5.91 -7.46 8.42
CA PHE A 201 -4.60 -7.53 9.06
C PHE A 201 -4.42 -8.77 9.93
N SER A 202 -5.49 -9.32 10.52
CA SER A 202 -5.40 -10.61 11.24
C SER A 202 -4.97 -11.77 10.33
N LEU A 203 -5.23 -11.66 9.02
CA LEU A 203 -4.86 -12.65 8.00
C LEU A 203 -3.51 -12.35 7.36
N VAL A 204 -2.98 -11.13 7.48
CA VAL A 204 -1.71 -10.72 6.88
C VAL A 204 -0.54 -10.95 7.84
N GLU A 205 0.51 -11.59 7.35
CA GLU A 205 1.75 -11.79 8.09
C GLU A 205 2.52 -10.49 8.33
N ARG A 206 3.28 -10.45 9.42
CA ARG A 206 4.13 -9.30 9.77
C ARG A 206 5.46 -9.33 8.98
N PRO A 207 6.09 -8.16 8.71
CA PRO A 207 5.66 -6.81 9.10
C PRO A 207 4.51 -6.25 8.27
N ARG A 208 3.54 -5.62 8.94
CA ARG A 208 2.36 -4.98 8.33
C ARG A 208 2.59 -3.49 8.15
N GLY A 209 2.78 -3.08 6.90
CA GLY A 209 2.89 -1.68 6.53
C GLY A 209 1.62 -1.17 5.86
N VAL A 210 1.26 0.08 6.13
CA VAL A 210 0.26 0.83 5.36
C VAL A 210 0.91 2.08 4.80
N HIS A 211 0.57 2.42 3.57
CA HIS A 211 0.88 3.72 3.00
C HIS A 211 -0.41 4.49 2.68
N LEU A 212 -0.39 5.79 2.96
CA LEU A 212 -1.47 6.70 2.60
C LEU A 212 -0.93 8.06 2.10
N CYS A 213 -1.35 8.46 0.90
CA CYS A 213 -1.05 9.80 0.35
C CYS A 213 -2.01 10.92 0.84
N GLY A 214 -3.22 10.56 1.28
CA GLY A 214 -4.26 11.51 1.67
C GLY A 214 -4.15 12.00 3.12
N ASN A 215 -5.17 12.72 3.57
CA ASN A 215 -5.31 13.20 4.94
C ASN A 215 -6.53 12.54 5.63
N PRO A 216 -6.35 11.36 6.25
CA PRO A 216 -7.41 10.65 6.96
C PRO A 216 -7.53 11.20 8.39
N ASP A 217 -8.39 10.58 9.19
CA ASP A 217 -8.16 10.59 10.63
C ASP A 217 -6.91 9.76 10.97
N TRP A 218 -5.85 10.41 11.44
CA TRP A 218 -4.60 9.72 11.79
C TRP A 218 -4.71 8.88 13.07
N ASP A 219 -5.63 9.21 14.01
CA ASP A 219 -5.87 8.37 15.19
C ASP A 219 -6.43 7.01 14.79
N PHE A 220 -7.27 6.97 13.74
CA PHE A 220 -7.76 5.72 13.15
C PHE A 220 -6.61 4.85 12.66
N LEU A 221 -5.74 5.38 11.78
CA LEU A 221 -4.62 4.60 11.23
C LEU A 221 -3.63 4.15 12.30
N LEU A 222 -3.23 5.05 13.21
CA LEU A 222 -2.29 4.73 14.29
C LEU A 222 -2.90 3.74 15.31
N GLY A 223 -4.23 3.61 15.32
CA GLY A 223 -4.99 2.65 16.11
C GLY A 223 -5.11 1.25 15.49
N LEU A 224 -4.71 1.06 14.22
CA LEU A 224 -4.69 -0.25 13.56
C LEU A 224 -3.50 -1.12 14.03
N ASP A 225 -3.60 -2.44 13.86
CA ASP A 225 -2.55 -3.41 14.23
C ASP A 225 -1.41 -3.45 13.18
N LEU A 226 -0.72 -2.32 13.05
CA LEU A 226 0.34 -2.04 12.08
C LEU A 226 1.71 -1.97 12.75
N ASP A 227 2.74 -2.37 11.98
CA ASP A 227 4.15 -2.25 12.34
C ASP A 227 4.80 -1.02 11.68
N ILE A 228 4.27 -0.57 10.53
CA ILE A 228 4.82 0.56 9.76
C ILE A 228 3.69 1.44 9.23
N LEU A 229 3.85 2.75 9.34
CA LEU A 229 2.98 3.73 8.71
C LEU A 229 3.81 4.66 7.82
N SER A 230 3.52 4.65 6.53
CA SER A 230 4.05 5.59 5.55
C SER A 230 3.02 6.64 5.21
N LEU A 231 3.42 7.91 5.26
CA LEU A 231 2.53 9.05 5.03
C LEU A 231 3.17 10.11 4.14
N ASP A 232 2.35 10.87 3.43
CA ASP A 232 2.75 12.14 2.82
C ASP A 232 2.97 13.19 3.92
N ALA A 233 4.20 13.23 4.43
CA ALA A 233 4.64 14.19 5.43
C ALA A 233 4.89 15.59 4.85
N PHE A 234 5.14 15.69 3.53
CA PHE A 234 5.30 16.97 2.86
C PHE A 234 4.02 17.80 2.98
N THR A 235 2.87 17.18 2.71
CA THR A 235 1.56 17.83 2.77
C THR A 235 0.98 17.80 4.18
N ASN A 236 1.10 16.67 4.90
CA ASN A 236 0.36 16.44 6.14
C ASN A 236 1.22 16.47 7.40
N GLY A 237 2.53 16.72 7.32
CA GLY A 237 3.45 16.59 8.45
C GLY A 237 3.07 17.44 9.67
N GLU A 238 2.58 18.66 9.45
CA GLU A 238 2.10 19.53 10.54
C GLU A 238 0.82 18.98 11.20
N VAL A 239 -0.17 18.61 10.39
CA VAL A 239 -1.43 18.01 10.86
C VAL A 239 -1.13 16.72 11.61
N PHE A 240 -0.34 15.82 11.03
CA PHE A 240 0.08 14.57 11.65
C PHE A 240 0.78 14.80 13.00
N SER A 241 1.66 15.79 13.10
CA SER A 241 2.34 16.15 14.35
C SER A 241 1.39 16.65 15.47
N SER A 242 0.13 16.93 15.13
CA SER A 242 -0.91 17.22 16.11
C SER A 242 -1.36 15.98 16.89
N TYR A 243 -1.21 14.77 16.31
CA TYR A 243 -1.66 13.47 16.86
C TYR A 243 -0.64 12.81 17.81
N ALA A 244 0.13 13.60 18.55
CA ALA A 244 1.27 13.13 19.34
C ALA A 244 0.94 11.98 20.32
N ARG A 245 -0.28 11.94 20.89
CA ARG A 245 -0.68 10.84 21.79
C ARG A 245 -0.71 9.50 21.07
N SER A 246 -1.33 9.45 19.89
CA SER A 246 -1.42 8.20 19.11
C SER A 246 -0.11 7.86 18.43
N ILE A 247 0.67 8.86 18.02
CA ILE A 247 2.04 8.66 17.53
C ILE A 247 2.89 8.01 18.62
N ARG A 248 2.86 8.55 19.85
CA ARG A 248 3.59 7.94 20.99
C ARG A 248 3.18 6.49 21.20
N ARG A 249 1.87 6.20 21.27
CA ARG A 249 1.37 4.82 21.43
C ARG A 249 1.83 3.89 20.30
N PHE A 250 1.94 4.40 19.07
CA PHE A 250 2.43 3.66 17.91
C PHE A 250 3.93 3.37 18.00
N LEU A 251 4.74 4.36 18.41
CA LEU A 251 6.18 4.21 18.59
C LEU A 251 6.52 3.34 19.80
N ASP A 252 5.84 3.51 20.93
CA ASP A 252 6.06 2.77 22.19
C ASP A 252 5.86 1.25 22.02
N ARG A 253 5.02 0.83 21.06
CA ARG A 253 4.83 -0.59 20.70
C ARG A 253 5.81 -1.09 19.62
N GLY A 254 6.79 -0.27 19.23
CA GLY A 254 7.81 -0.60 18.23
C GLY A 254 7.42 -0.33 16.78
N GLY A 255 6.36 0.47 16.54
CA GLY A 255 5.97 0.88 15.20
C GLY A 255 6.96 1.86 14.58
N ILE A 256 7.06 1.85 13.24
CA ILE A 256 7.98 2.68 12.46
C ILE A 256 7.21 3.67 11.59
N LEU A 257 7.64 4.93 11.60
CA LEU A 257 7.08 5.98 10.73
C LEU A 257 7.99 6.22 9.52
N CYS A 258 7.41 6.17 8.32
CA CYS A 258 8.08 6.52 7.07
C CYS A 258 7.60 7.89 6.58
N TRP A 259 8.42 8.92 6.80
CA TRP A 259 8.11 10.32 6.48
C TRP A 259 8.30 10.62 4.99
N GLY A 260 7.23 10.59 4.21
CA GLY A 260 7.23 10.98 2.80
C GLY A 260 7.40 12.49 2.63
N ILE A 261 8.64 12.98 2.68
CA ILE A 261 8.96 14.42 2.66
C ILE A 261 9.20 14.96 1.25
N VAL A 262 9.56 14.13 0.27
CA VAL A 262 9.80 14.59 -1.10
C VAL A 262 8.47 14.66 -1.84
N PRO A 263 8.03 15.83 -2.33
CA PRO A 263 6.77 15.95 -3.05
C PRO A 263 6.81 15.21 -4.39
N THR A 264 5.69 14.61 -4.75
CA THR A 264 5.53 13.85 -6.01
C THR A 264 5.06 14.71 -7.18
N GLY A 265 4.47 15.88 -6.89
CA GLY A 265 4.04 16.85 -7.89
C GLY A 265 5.20 17.70 -8.41
N TRP A 266 5.19 18.00 -9.70
CA TRP A 266 6.24 18.81 -10.36
C TRP A 266 6.38 20.21 -9.74
N GLU A 267 5.28 20.96 -9.63
CA GLU A 267 5.30 22.33 -9.11
C GLU A 267 5.79 22.46 -7.66
N PRO A 268 5.37 21.63 -6.68
CA PRO A 268 5.94 21.68 -5.35
C PRO A 268 7.40 21.20 -5.34
N PHE A 269 7.75 20.20 -6.15
CA PHE A 269 9.14 19.71 -6.23
C PHE A 269 10.12 20.77 -6.71
N GLU A 270 9.78 21.54 -7.75
CA GLU A 270 10.65 22.63 -8.26
C GLU A 270 10.89 23.76 -7.26
N LYS A 271 10.02 23.91 -6.25
CA LYS A 271 10.10 24.98 -5.24
C LYS A 271 10.90 24.57 -4.01
N GLU A 272 11.33 23.31 -3.93
CA GLU A 272 11.96 22.75 -2.75
C GLU A 272 13.41 22.32 -3.07
N ASP A 273 14.27 22.41 -2.06
CA ASP A 273 15.62 21.90 -2.09
C ASP A 273 15.90 21.05 -0.83
N LEU A 274 17.11 20.48 -0.73
CA LEU A 274 17.45 19.64 0.42
C LEU A 274 17.35 20.38 1.75
N THR A 275 17.64 21.68 1.77
CA THR A 275 17.57 22.51 2.98
C THR A 275 16.13 22.74 3.39
N SER A 276 15.26 23.09 2.44
CA SER A 276 13.84 23.34 2.72
C SER A 276 13.11 22.07 3.16
N LEU A 277 13.36 20.94 2.50
CA LEU A 277 12.79 19.64 2.88
C LEU A 277 13.25 19.18 4.26
N ALA A 278 14.55 19.31 4.56
CA ALA A 278 15.08 18.97 5.89
C ALA A 278 14.50 19.88 6.99
N ALA A 279 14.35 21.18 6.71
CA ALA A 279 13.73 22.13 7.63
C ALA A 279 12.26 21.77 7.92
N ARG A 280 11.48 21.42 6.90
CA ARG A 280 10.09 20.98 7.05
C ARG A 280 9.98 19.72 7.92
N LEU A 281 10.79 18.71 7.62
CA LEU A 281 10.79 17.46 8.37
C LEU A 281 11.17 17.68 9.84
N THR A 282 12.24 18.43 10.08
CA THR A 282 12.69 18.71 11.45
C THR A 282 11.69 19.57 12.22
N ALA A 283 11.00 20.52 11.57
CA ALA A 283 9.94 21.28 12.21
C ALA A 283 8.80 20.39 12.72
N ALA A 284 8.38 19.38 11.95
CA ALA A 284 7.39 18.40 12.38
C ALA A 284 7.88 17.61 13.61
N TRP A 285 9.13 17.15 13.60
CA TRP A 285 9.72 16.44 14.74
C TRP A 285 9.86 17.32 15.99
N GLU A 286 10.17 18.60 15.82
CA GLU A 286 10.25 19.55 16.93
C GLU A 286 8.89 19.76 17.62
N ILE A 287 7.79 19.75 16.86
CA ILE A 287 6.42 19.75 17.43
C ILE A 287 6.20 18.49 18.28
N LEU A 288 6.62 17.33 17.80
CA LEU A 288 6.50 16.07 18.53
C LEU A 288 7.39 16.04 19.78
N ARG A 289 8.62 16.59 19.69
CA ARG A 289 9.53 16.75 20.82
C ARG A 289 8.95 17.65 21.90
N GLY A 290 8.33 18.76 21.52
CA GLY A 290 7.60 19.63 22.45
C GLY A 290 6.44 18.92 23.18
N LYS A 291 5.94 17.82 22.62
CA LYS A 291 4.92 16.93 23.21
C LYS A 291 5.52 15.66 23.84
N GLY A 292 6.85 15.66 24.02
CA GLY A 292 7.65 14.68 24.75
C GLY A 292 8.00 13.41 23.98
N ILE A 293 7.79 13.35 22.67
CA ILE A 293 8.25 12.21 21.86
C ILE A 293 9.71 12.47 21.51
N ASP A 294 10.59 11.52 21.80
CA ASP A 294 12.00 11.68 21.46
C ASP A 294 12.19 11.78 19.94
N ARG A 295 13.21 12.52 19.54
CA ARG A 295 13.64 12.65 18.16
C ARG A 295 14.52 11.47 17.73
N ASP A 296 15.29 10.91 18.65
CA ASP A 296 16.19 9.76 18.42
C ASP A 296 15.44 8.42 18.53
#